data_AF-A0A2X2BKQ5-F1
#
_entry.id   AF-A0A2X2BKQ5-F1
#
_cell.length_a   1.000
_cell.length_b   1.000
_cell.length_c   1.000
_cell.angle_alpha   90.00
_cell.angle_beta   90.00
_cell.angle_gamma   90.00
#
_symmetry.space_group_name_H-M   'P 1'
#
loop_
_entity.id
_entity.type
_entity.pdbx_description
1 polymer ?
#
loop_
_entity_poly.entity_id
_entity_poly.type
_entity_poly.pdbx_seq_one_letter_code
_entity_poly.pdbx_strand_id
1 'polypeptide(L)'
;MSSVYWAGCENMPGGKAYRPGDILTTMSGQTVEVLNTDAEGRLVLCDTLTYVERFEPELVIDIATLTGACMVALGHHYSGLMSNHNPLAHELMNASEQAGDRAWRLPLGEEFYEQN
;
A
#
# COMPACT_ATOMS: atom_id res chain seq x y z
N MET A 1 1.97 -13.42 -18.48
CA MET A 1 1.71 -12.09 -19.08
C MET A 1 1.64 -11.12 -17.91
N SER A 2 2.50 -10.11 -17.84
CA SER A 2 2.44 -9.10 -16.78
C SER A 2 1.30 -8.13 -17.06
N SER A 3 0.53 -7.79 -16.02
CA SER A 3 -0.57 -6.81 -16.10
C SER A 3 -0.26 -5.64 -15.18
N VAL A 4 -0.65 -4.43 -15.57
CA VAL A 4 -0.46 -3.21 -14.78
C VAL A 4 -1.83 -2.58 -14.54
N TYR A 5 -2.12 -2.25 -13.29
CA TYR A 5 -3.36 -1.60 -12.87
C TYR A 5 -3.04 -0.25 -12.22
N TRP A 6 -3.77 0.78 -12.63
CA TRP A 6 -3.61 2.13 -12.11
C TRP A 6 -4.85 2.51 -11.28
N ALA A 7 -4.61 2.93 -10.05
CA ALA A 7 -5.65 3.39 -9.14
C ALA A 7 -5.51 4.90 -8.93
N GLY A 8 -6.21 5.68 -9.76
CA GLY A 8 -6.18 7.14 -9.73
C GLY A 8 -7.40 7.72 -9.03
N CYS A 9 -7.20 8.60 -8.06
CA CYS A 9 -8.24 9.37 -7.38
C CYS A 9 -7.69 10.75 -6.99
N GLU A 10 -8.56 11.74 -6.85
CA GLU A 10 -8.22 13.06 -6.31
C GLU A 10 -8.87 13.21 -4.92
N ASN A 11 -8.05 13.43 -3.89
CA ASN A 11 -8.55 13.63 -2.52
C ASN A 11 -8.85 15.12 -2.30
N MET A 12 -10.14 15.50 -2.35
CA MET A 12 -10.57 16.90 -2.28
C MET A 12 -11.64 17.15 -1.22
N PRO A 13 -11.54 18.25 -0.44
CA PRO A 13 -12.60 18.63 0.48
C PRO A 13 -13.85 19.07 -0.30
N GLY A 14 -15.02 18.64 0.15
CA GLY A 14 -16.28 19.01 -0.46
C GLY A 14 -17.47 18.60 0.39
N GLY A 15 -18.66 19.13 0.09
CA GLY A 15 -19.88 18.82 0.85
C GLY A 15 -20.28 17.32 0.83
N LYS A 16 -19.77 16.58 -0.17
CA LYS A 16 -19.95 15.12 -0.34
C LYS A 16 -18.68 14.31 -0.03
N ALA A 17 -17.63 14.94 0.50
CA ALA A 17 -16.44 14.21 0.92
C ALA A 17 -16.79 13.32 2.12
N TYR A 18 -16.17 12.14 2.17
CA TYR A 18 -16.20 11.29 3.35
C TYR A 18 -15.44 11.97 4.49
N ARG A 19 -15.81 11.64 5.72
CA ARG A 19 -15.39 12.37 6.93
C ARG A 19 -14.71 11.42 7.91
N PRO A 20 -13.86 11.95 8.81
CA PRO A 20 -13.41 11.18 9.95
C PRO A 20 -14.60 10.60 10.74
N GLY A 21 -14.56 9.30 11.04
CA GLY A 21 -15.62 8.52 11.66
C GLY A 21 -16.59 7.83 10.68
N ASP A 22 -16.48 8.09 9.37
CA ASP A 22 -17.26 7.34 8.38
C ASP A 22 -16.77 5.88 8.32
N ILE A 23 -17.72 4.95 8.20
CA ILE A 23 -17.43 3.52 8.00
C ILE A 23 -17.71 3.19 6.54
N LEU A 24 -16.66 2.78 5.83
CA LEU A 24 -16.73 2.39 4.42
C LEU A 24 -16.73 0.87 4.30
N THR A 25 -17.46 0.34 3.33
CA THR A 25 -17.39 -1.08 2.97
C THR A 25 -16.51 -1.23 1.73
N THR A 26 -15.44 -2.01 1.85
CA THR A 26 -14.49 -2.30 0.77
C THR A 26 -15.05 -3.33 -0.21
N MET A 27 -14.39 -3.48 -1.35
CA MET A 27 -14.68 -4.52 -2.34
C MET A 27 -14.52 -5.93 -1.77
N SER A 28 -13.65 -6.13 -0.77
CA SER A 28 -13.51 -7.41 -0.05
C SER A 28 -14.70 -7.72 0.88
N GLY A 29 -15.61 -6.76 1.08
CA GLY A 29 -16.73 -6.85 2.01
C GLY A 29 -16.37 -6.50 3.46
N GLN A 30 -15.11 -6.15 3.72
CA GLN A 30 -14.68 -5.69 5.04
C GLN A 30 -15.12 -4.24 5.27
N THR A 31 -15.31 -3.86 6.54
CA THR A 31 -15.61 -2.48 6.91
C THR A 31 -14.37 -1.79 7.45
N VAL A 32 -14.12 -0.56 7.00
CA VAL A 32 -12.99 0.27 7.44
C VAL A 32 -13.55 1.57 8.03
N GLU A 33 -13.18 1.86 9.27
CA GLU A 33 -13.43 3.17 9.88
C GLU A 33 -12.37 4.16 9.41
N VAL A 34 -12.81 5.28 8.82
CA VAL A 34 -11.91 6.35 8.39
C VAL A 34 -11.58 7.22 9.59
N LEU A 35 -10.44 6.99 10.24
CA LEU A 35 -9.97 7.86 11.32
C LEU A 35 -9.36 9.17 10.80
N ASN A 36 -8.72 9.13 9.63
CA ASN A 36 -8.13 10.29 8.98
C ASN A 36 -8.29 10.17 7.45
N THR A 37 -8.85 11.21 6.83
CA THR A 37 -9.08 11.28 5.38
C THR A 37 -7.81 11.50 4.56
N ASP A 38 -6.69 11.87 5.21
CA ASP A 38 -5.35 12.00 4.60
C ASP A 38 -4.61 10.64 4.53
N ALA A 39 -5.26 9.56 4.96
CA ALA A 39 -4.81 8.19 4.79
C ALA A 39 -5.58 7.49 3.65
N GLU A 40 -5.97 8.21 2.61
CA GLU A 40 -6.83 7.73 1.52
C GLU A 40 -6.15 6.74 0.58
N GLY A 41 -4.83 6.87 0.39
CA GLY A 41 -4.10 6.05 -0.57
C GLY A 41 -4.28 4.55 -0.32
N ARG A 42 -4.32 4.14 0.95
CA ARG A 42 -4.55 2.72 1.33
C ARG A 42 -5.97 2.25 1.06
N LEU A 43 -6.97 3.14 1.09
CA LEU A 43 -8.36 2.81 0.78
C LEU A 43 -8.53 2.53 -0.71
N VAL A 44 -7.87 3.33 -1.56
CA VAL A 44 -7.87 3.10 -3.01
C VAL A 44 -7.12 1.81 -3.37
N LEU A 45 -6.00 1.55 -2.70
CA LEU A 45 -5.20 0.35 -2.93
C LEU A 45 -5.89 -0.93 -2.48
N CYS A 46 -6.58 -0.95 -1.33
CA CYS A 46 -7.21 -2.19 -0.86
C CYS A 46 -8.27 -2.71 -1.83
N ASP A 47 -9.13 -1.83 -2.36
CA ASP A 47 -10.10 -2.20 -3.39
C ASP A 47 -9.43 -2.61 -4.71
N THR A 48 -8.32 -1.96 -5.07
CA THR A 48 -7.56 -2.33 -6.27
C THR A 48 -6.92 -3.71 -6.13
N LEU A 49 -6.37 -4.04 -4.96
CA LEU A 49 -5.80 -5.35 -4.69
C LEU A 49 -6.88 -6.44 -4.76
N THR A 50 -8.04 -6.22 -4.13
CA THR A 50 -9.19 -7.13 -4.26
C THR A 50 -9.69 -7.25 -5.71
N TYR A 51 -9.70 -6.15 -6.46
CA TYR A 51 -10.02 -6.17 -7.89
C TYR A 51 -9.04 -7.06 -8.67
N VAL A 52 -7.75 -7.00 -8.36
CA VAL A 52 -6.68 -7.75 -9.05
C VAL A 52 -6.70 -9.25 -8.73
N GLU A 53 -7.14 -9.64 -7.53
CA GLU A 53 -7.22 -11.06 -7.13
C GLU A 53 -8.04 -11.93 -8.10
N ARG A 54 -9.07 -11.38 -8.75
CA ARG A 54 -9.91 -12.13 -9.70
C ARG A 54 -9.18 -12.63 -10.95
N PHE A 55 -7.99 -12.10 -11.22
CA PHE A 55 -7.15 -12.52 -12.34
C PHE A 55 -6.18 -13.64 -11.93
N GLU A 56 -6.28 -14.14 -10.69
CA GLU A 56 -5.45 -15.21 -10.13
C GLU A 56 -3.94 -14.98 -10.39
N PRO A 57 -3.39 -13.79 -10.06
CA PRO A 57 -2.00 -13.50 -10.32
C PRO A 57 -1.08 -14.38 -9.48
N GLU A 58 0.00 -14.87 -10.06
CA GLU A 58 1.07 -15.56 -9.33
C GLU A 58 1.79 -14.62 -8.34
N LEU A 59 1.79 -13.32 -8.63
CA LEU A 59 2.50 -12.29 -7.90
C LEU A 59 1.82 -10.93 -8.04
N VAL A 60 1.72 -10.18 -6.95
CA VAL A 60 1.27 -8.78 -6.95
C VAL A 60 2.32 -7.92 -6.24
N ILE A 61 2.67 -6.79 -6.86
CA ILE A 61 3.52 -5.75 -6.28
C ILE A 61 2.74 -4.44 -6.37
N ASP A 62 2.45 -3.81 -5.24
CA ASP A 62 1.94 -2.44 -5.18
C ASP A 62 3.09 -1.43 -5.02
N ILE A 63 2.93 -0.25 -5.63
CA ILE A 63 3.89 0.85 -5.57
C ILE A 63 3.12 2.13 -5.26
N ALA A 64 3.43 2.78 -4.14
CA ALA A 64 2.69 3.95 -3.70
C ALA A 64 3.55 4.92 -2.86
N THR A 65 3.29 6.21 -2.99
CA THR A 65 3.80 7.27 -2.10
C THR A 65 2.91 7.34 -0.84
N LEU A 66 2.96 6.29 -0.01
CA LEU A 66 1.87 6.00 0.93
C LEU A 66 1.98 6.71 2.29
N THR A 67 3.18 6.92 2.81
CA THR A 67 3.34 7.45 4.18
C THR A 67 4.49 8.44 4.31
N GLY A 68 4.24 9.51 5.07
CA GLY A 68 5.32 10.38 5.56
C GLY A 68 6.26 9.65 6.53
N ALA A 69 5.77 8.64 7.25
CA ALA A 69 6.59 7.84 8.18
C ALA A 69 7.74 7.10 7.49
N CYS A 70 7.51 6.59 6.27
CA CYS A 70 8.58 5.98 5.47
C CYS A 70 9.70 6.97 5.16
N MET A 71 9.35 8.23 4.85
CA MET A 71 10.36 9.28 4.64
C MET A 71 11.12 9.62 5.93
N VAL A 72 10.45 9.63 7.09
CA VAL A 72 11.10 9.86 8.38
C VAL A 72 12.11 8.75 8.69
N ALA A 73 11.78 7.50 8.38
CA ALA A 73 12.62 6.34 8.67
C ALA A 73 13.79 6.17 7.68
N LEU A 74 13.55 6.38 6.38
CA LEU A 74 14.48 6.01 5.31
C LEU A 74 15.03 7.21 4.52
N GLY A 75 14.55 8.42 4.81
CA GLY A 75 14.89 9.63 4.07
C GLY A 75 14.36 9.64 2.64
N HIS A 76 15.07 10.34 1.75
CA HIS A 76 14.71 10.47 0.32
C HIS A 76 15.54 9.55 -0.59
N HIS A 77 16.33 8.64 -0.02
CA HIS A 77 17.29 7.82 -0.77
C HIS A 77 16.90 6.35 -0.89
N TYR A 78 16.01 5.86 -0.02
CA TYR A 78 15.55 4.48 -0.03
C TYR A 78 14.03 4.42 -0.08
N SER A 79 13.52 3.56 -0.95
CA SER A 79 12.11 3.16 -0.95
C SER A 79 11.85 2.13 0.16
N GLY A 80 10.74 2.26 0.88
CA GLY A 80 10.34 1.25 1.87
C GLY A 80 9.77 0.01 1.19
N LEU A 81 10.36 -1.16 1.47
CA LEU A 81 9.89 -2.45 0.98
C LEU A 81 9.26 -3.26 2.11
N MET A 82 8.02 -3.68 1.92
CA MET A 82 7.31 -4.59 2.82
C MET A 82 6.81 -5.78 2.00
N SER A 83 6.87 -6.97 2.58
CA SER A 83 6.42 -8.19 1.91
C SER A 83 6.14 -9.28 2.92
N ASN A 84 5.04 -10.01 2.68
CA ASN A 84 4.67 -11.23 3.39
C ASN A 84 5.43 -12.47 2.88
N HIS A 85 6.23 -12.34 1.81
CA HIS A 85 6.97 -13.43 1.17
C HIS A 85 8.48 -13.14 1.17
N ASN A 86 9.24 -13.88 1.98
CA ASN A 86 10.68 -13.66 2.17
C ASN A 86 11.52 -13.78 0.87
N PRO A 87 11.41 -14.86 0.07
CA PRO A 87 12.11 -14.94 -1.23
C PRO A 87 11.85 -13.75 -2.16
N LEU A 88 10.59 -13.35 -2.35
CA LEU A 88 10.25 -12.17 -3.15
C LEU A 88 10.91 -10.90 -2.64
N ALA A 89 10.92 -10.69 -1.32
CA ALA A 89 11.56 -9.54 -0.72
C ALA A 89 13.06 -9.48 -1.06
N HIS A 90 13.76 -10.62 -1.02
CA HIS A 90 15.18 -10.68 -1.39
C HIS A 90 15.41 -10.44 -2.88
N GLU A 91 14.56 -10.99 -3.75
CA GLU A 91 14.64 -10.74 -5.19
C GLU A 91 14.48 -9.25 -5.52
N LEU A 92 13.51 -8.58 -4.90
CA LEU A 92 13.29 -7.15 -5.07
C LEU A 92 14.44 -6.31 -4.51
N MET A 93 14.98 -6.66 -3.33
CA MET A 93 16.16 -5.99 -2.77
C MET A 93 17.37 -6.10 -3.71
N ASN A 94 17.66 -7.30 -4.23
CA ASN A 94 18.76 -7.51 -5.17
C ASN A 94 18.56 -6.74 -6.47
N ALA A 95 17.33 -6.70 -6.99
CA ALA A 95 17.00 -5.90 -8.17
C ALA A 95 17.17 -4.40 -7.92
N SER A 96 16.80 -3.92 -6.73
CA SER A 96 16.96 -2.53 -6.30
C SER A 96 18.44 -2.10 -6.30
N GLU A 97 19.34 -2.97 -5.82
CA GLU A 97 20.78 -2.72 -5.82
C GLU A 97 21.37 -2.69 -7.24
N GLN A 98 20.94 -3.61 -8.10
CA GLN A 98 21.39 -3.69 -9.49
C GLN A 98 20.91 -2.49 -10.33
N ALA A 99 19.67 -2.04 -10.10
CA ALA A 99 19.09 -0.90 -10.79
C ALA A 99 19.62 0.44 -10.27
N GLY A 100 20.21 0.48 -9.07
CA GLY A 100 20.63 1.70 -8.39
C GLY A 100 19.48 2.48 -7.74
N ASP A 101 18.26 1.97 -7.83
CA ASP A 101 17.07 2.49 -7.15
C ASP A 101 16.85 1.71 -5.86
N ARG A 102 17.47 2.18 -4.78
CA ARG A 102 17.63 1.36 -3.57
C ARG A 102 16.32 1.25 -2.80
N ALA A 103 16.00 0.03 -2.39
CA ALA A 103 14.95 -0.24 -1.41
C ALA A 103 15.55 -0.65 -0.06
N TRP A 104 14.79 -0.50 1.01
CA TRP A 104 15.12 -1.05 2.32
C TRP A 104 13.93 -1.78 2.91
N ARG A 105 14.17 -3.01 3.38
CA ARG A 105 13.10 -3.86 3.91
C ARG A 105 12.69 -3.42 5.31
N LEU A 106 11.39 -3.21 5.49
CA LEU A 106 10.73 -2.96 6.78
C LEU A 106 10.01 -4.23 7.28
N PRO A 107 9.92 -4.46 8.60
CA PRO A 107 9.24 -5.61 9.16
C PRO A 107 7.71 -5.50 9.04
N LEU A 108 7.04 -6.64 8.83
CA LEU A 108 5.59 -6.82 8.93
C LEU A 108 5.29 -7.89 10.00
N GLY A 109 5.62 -7.58 11.25
CA GLY A 109 5.35 -8.46 12.39
C GLY A 109 3.90 -8.40 12.85
N GLU A 110 3.43 -9.44 13.54
CA GLU A 110 2.07 -9.46 14.10
C GLU A 110 1.85 -8.35 15.14
N GLU A 111 2.93 -7.89 15.79
CA GLU A 111 2.89 -6.82 16.78
C GLU A 111 2.45 -5.46 16.18
N PHE A 112 2.45 -5.35 14.85
CA PHE A 112 1.96 -4.17 14.14
C PHE A 112 0.48 -4.25 13.76
N TYR A 113 -0.16 -5.42 13.85
CA TYR A 113 -1.57 -5.59 13.48
C TYR A 113 -2.54 -5.14 14.57
N GLU A 114 -2.18 -5.21 15.85
CA GLU A 114 -3.04 -4.78 16.97
C GLU A 114 -2.97 -3.26 17.25
N GLN A 115 -2.51 -2.47 16.28
CA GLN A 115 -2.35 -1.02 16.46
C GLN A 115 -3.59 -0.28 15.96
N ASN A 116 -4.56 -0.16 16.88
CA ASN A 116 -5.86 0.54 16.82
C ASN A 116 -7.02 -0.25 16.22
#